data_AF-A3IK06-F1
#
_entry.id   AF-A3IK06-F1
#
_cell.length_a   1.000
_cell.length_b   1.000
_cell.length_c   1.000
_cell.angle_alpha   90.00
_cell.angle_beta   90.00
_cell.angle_gamma   90.00
#
_symmetry.space_group_name_H-M   'P 1'
#
loop_
_entity.id
_entity.type
_entity.pdbx_description
1 polymer ?
#
loop_
_entity_poly.entity_id
_entity_poly.type
_entity_poly.pdbx_seq_one_letter_code
_entity_poly.pdbx_strand_id
1 'polypeptide(L)'
;MYFCLCCGYETLYEKPPGTYFVCPICFWTDVEQDSWTIFELRKAQLNYLHQGASDKQWLAQVRRPTKQDHRHPQWKLLDTKIREDGTKVNNLIITAFNDVQREDGISLHEADLISKIDDHFFGYDSSRDRQLLAEARAKDVETHWKEISAHTLEKFWLSTISFRLDHKGWKYYLPAYLVWSLNKYIYNHWPDECFIDVVDNFLLKDTHYPLNYEIEDFERFSRDEYLATLFSQQLSAICQFLRFGLTYECIDEVSQKKIKNFIQDYDPNLNSS
;
A
#
# COMPACT_ATOMS: atom_id res chain seq x y z
N MET A 1 14.67 31.71 -6.60
CA MET A 1 14.73 31.02 -5.30
C MET A 1 13.69 29.92 -5.30
N TYR A 2 13.91 28.87 -4.52
CA TYR A 2 12.98 27.75 -4.35
C TYR A 2 12.51 27.69 -2.89
N PHE A 3 11.33 27.12 -2.67
CA PHE A 3 10.75 27.04 -1.33
C PHE A 3 11.24 25.82 -0.56
N CYS A 4 11.48 26.02 0.73
CA CYS A 4 11.77 24.94 1.66
C CYS A 4 10.58 23.99 1.76
N LEU A 5 10.82 22.69 1.59
CA LEU A 5 9.78 21.66 1.66
C LEU A 5 9.09 21.61 3.04
N CYS A 6 9.79 22.00 4.11
CA CYS A 6 9.25 22.01 5.48
C CYS A 6 8.35 23.22 5.77
N CYS A 7 8.79 24.46 5.55
CA CYS A 7 8.01 25.64 5.93
C CYS A 7 7.28 26.34 4.77
N GLY A 8 7.69 26.06 3.53
CA GLY A 8 7.12 26.66 2.32
C GLY A 8 7.63 28.05 1.96
N TYR A 9 8.61 28.58 2.71
CA TYR A 9 9.23 29.87 2.39
C TYR A 9 10.37 29.72 1.39
N GLU A 10 10.51 30.68 0.49
CA GLU A 10 11.55 30.74 -0.54
C GLU A 10 12.93 31.05 0.07
N THR A 11 13.60 30.02 0.58
CA THR A 11 14.90 30.15 1.26
C THR A 11 16.04 29.41 0.57
N LEU A 12 15.76 28.67 -0.50
CA LEU A 12 16.74 27.83 -1.20
C LEU A 12 17.18 28.48 -2.50
N TYR A 13 18.46 28.34 -2.85
CA TYR A 13 19.01 28.86 -4.11
C TYR A 13 18.90 27.84 -5.25
N GLU A 14 18.87 26.56 -4.91
CA GLU A 14 18.76 25.44 -5.84
C GLU A 14 17.44 24.70 -5.65
N LYS A 15 17.08 23.88 -6.65
CA LYS A 15 15.80 23.17 -6.68
C LYS A 15 15.84 22.00 -5.69
N PRO A 16 15.00 21.97 -4.65
CA PRO A 16 14.88 20.81 -3.77
C PRO A 16 14.19 19.63 -4.48
N PRO A 17 14.32 18.38 -3.97
CA PRO A 17 15.08 18.00 -2.77
C PRO A 17 16.58 17.78 -3.03
N GLY A 18 17.36 17.59 -1.96
CA GLY A 18 18.77 17.17 -2.05
C GLY A 18 19.79 18.30 -2.20
N THR A 19 19.45 19.54 -1.86
CA THR A 19 20.39 20.67 -1.91
C THR A 19 21.33 20.74 -0.70
N TYR A 20 21.04 19.97 0.36
CA TYR A 20 21.71 19.97 1.67
C TYR A 20 21.73 21.33 2.37
N PHE A 21 20.97 22.32 1.87
CA PHE A 21 20.84 23.62 2.51
C PHE A 21 19.96 23.54 3.75
N VAL A 22 20.37 24.25 4.80
CA VAL A 22 19.58 24.41 6.03
C VAL A 22 18.72 25.65 5.91
N CYS A 23 17.39 25.48 5.99
CA CYS A 23 16.46 26.60 5.94
C CYS A 23 16.61 27.48 7.20
N PRO A 24 16.90 28.79 7.08
CA PRO A 24 17.05 29.65 8.26
C PRO A 24 15.72 29.89 9.01
N ILE A 25 14.57 29.67 8.37
CA ILE A 25 13.25 29.90 8.97
C ILE A 25 12.80 28.74 9.85
N CYS A 26 13.07 27.50 9.43
CA CYS A 26 12.60 26.31 10.15
C CYS A 26 13.70 25.34 10.57
N PHE A 27 14.94 25.55 10.11
CA PHE A 27 16.08 24.67 10.37
C PHE A 27 15.93 23.24 9.81
N TRP A 28 15.11 23.05 8.78
CA TRP A 28 15.10 21.82 7.99
C TRP A 28 16.30 21.78 7.04
N THR A 29 17.03 20.66 7.02
CA THR A 29 18.05 20.38 6.02
C THR A 29 17.41 19.72 4.82
N ASP A 30 17.55 20.33 3.65
CA ASP A 30 16.99 19.79 2.40
C ASP A 30 17.80 18.59 1.89
N VAL A 31 17.56 17.42 2.45
CA VAL A 31 18.16 16.15 2.03
C VAL A 31 17.42 15.53 0.85
N GLU A 32 18.03 14.54 0.19
CA GLU A 32 17.35 13.72 -0.82
C GLU A 32 16.10 13.08 -0.22
N GLN A 33 15.06 12.89 -1.05
CA GLN A 33 13.84 12.24 -0.61
C GLN A 33 13.89 10.75 -0.90
N ASP A 34 14.04 10.00 0.18
CA ASP A 34 13.65 8.61 0.33
C ASP A 34 12.46 8.51 1.30
N SER A 35 12.05 7.30 1.61
CA SER A 35 10.95 7.04 2.53
C SER A 35 11.18 7.53 3.96
N TRP A 36 12.41 7.40 4.47
CA TRP A 36 12.77 7.81 5.82
C TRP A 36 12.72 9.33 5.96
N THR A 37 13.27 10.03 4.98
CA THR A 37 13.27 11.49 4.91
C THR A 37 11.88 12.05 4.62
N ILE A 38 11.01 11.33 3.91
CA ILE A 38 9.57 11.65 3.81
C ILE A 38 8.93 11.63 5.20
N PHE A 39 9.17 10.59 6.00
CA PHE A 39 8.65 10.50 7.37
C PHE A 39 9.16 11.67 8.24
N GLU A 40 10.46 11.95 8.23
CA GLU A 40 11.04 13.07 8.98
C GLU A 40 10.53 14.43 8.48
N LEU A 41 10.27 14.58 7.17
CA LEU A 41 9.69 15.80 6.61
C LEU A 41 8.25 16.02 7.08
N ARG A 42 7.41 14.97 7.15
CA ARG A 42 6.04 15.07 7.70
C ARG A 42 6.10 15.59 9.13
N LYS A 43 6.95 15.00 9.96
CA LYS A 43 7.18 15.41 11.35
C LYS A 43 7.69 16.84 11.44
N ALA A 44 8.66 17.22 10.60
CA ALA A 44 9.23 18.56 10.58
C ALA A 44 8.21 19.63 10.19
N GLN A 45 7.35 19.36 9.19
CA GLN A 45 6.27 20.26 8.79
C GLN A 45 5.28 20.51 9.94
N LEU A 46 4.86 19.45 10.63
CA LEU A 46 3.95 19.54 11.78
C LEU A 46 4.59 20.31 12.94
N ASN A 47 5.86 20.01 13.25
CA ASN A 47 6.63 20.73 14.25
C ASN A 47 6.71 22.23 13.89
N TYR A 48 7.03 22.57 12.65
CA TYR A 48 7.10 23.96 12.21
C TYR A 48 5.76 24.67 12.38
N LEU A 49 4.65 24.05 12.00
CA LEU A 49 3.32 24.63 12.21
C LEU A 49 3.00 24.87 13.69
N HIS A 50 3.44 23.97 14.57
CA HIS A 50 3.16 24.05 16.00
C HIS A 50 4.08 25.04 16.74
N GLN A 51 5.37 25.09 16.40
CA GLN A 51 6.39 25.79 17.20
C GLN A 51 7.36 26.68 16.42
N GLY A 52 7.24 26.73 15.09
CA GLY A 52 8.09 27.57 14.23
C GLY A 52 9.47 27.00 13.91
N ALA A 53 9.77 25.75 14.27
CA ALA A 53 11.00 25.03 13.93
C ALA A 53 10.71 23.58 13.56
N SER A 54 11.54 22.98 12.68
CA SER A 54 11.47 21.59 12.22
C SER A 54 11.60 20.58 13.36
N ASP A 55 12.32 20.94 14.42
CA ASP A 55 12.42 20.18 15.67
C ASP A 55 12.56 21.16 16.85
N LYS A 56 12.14 20.72 18.04
CA LYS A 56 12.21 21.53 19.27
C LYS A 56 13.63 21.92 19.62
N GLN A 57 14.60 21.03 19.36
CA GLN A 57 16.01 21.30 19.67
C GLN A 57 16.59 22.48 18.87
N TRP A 58 15.97 22.84 17.73
CA TRP A 58 16.45 23.88 16.82
C TRP A 58 15.80 25.25 17.04
N LEU A 59 14.98 25.43 18.07
CA LEU A 59 14.30 26.70 18.36
C LEU A 59 15.26 27.88 18.51
N ALA A 60 16.48 27.65 19.00
CA ALA A 60 17.50 28.70 19.15
C ALA A 60 18.21 29.05 17.83
N GLN A 61 18.05 28.24 16.78
CA GLN A 61 18.75 28.37 15.50
C GLN A 61 17.87 28.92 14.37
N VAL A 62 16.56 29.06 14.61
CA VAL A 62 15.61 29.60 13.63
C VAL A 62 15.47 31.11 13.73
N ARG A 63 15.18 31.76 12.61
CA ARG A 63 14.63 33.12 12.58
C ARG A 63 13.15 33.10 12.25
N ARG A 64 12.40 34.07 12.78
CA ARG A 64 11.00 34.27 12.37
C ARG A 64 10.94 34.79 10.93
N PRO A 65 9.93 34.39 10.13
CA PRO A 65 9.66 35.03 8.85
C PRO A 65 9.39 36.53 9.02
N THR A 66 9.85 37.32 8.06
CA THR A 66 9.65 38.76 7.94
C THR A 66 8.68 39.07 6.80
N LYS A 67 8.33 40.35 6.60
CA LYS A 67 7.48 40.78 5.48
C LYS A 67 8.11 40.57 4.10
N GLN A 68 9.44 40.40 4.04
CA GLN A 68 10.17 40.18 2.80
C GLN A 68 10.21 38.69 2.41
N ASP A 69 9.92 37.80 3.37
CA ASP A 69 9.89 36.37 3.12
C ASP A 69 8.61 35.98 2.40
N HIS A 70 8.77 35.43 1.20
CA HIS A 70 7.65 34.95 0.40
C HIS A 70 7.37 33.48 0.69
N ARG A 71 6.14 33.17 1.08
CA ARG A 71 5.68 31.79 1.24
C ARG A 71 5.02 31.34 -0.06
N HIS A 72 5.51 30.25 -0.64
CA HIS A 72 5.07 29.82 -1.95
C HIS A 72 3.58 29.42 -1.92
N PRO A 73 2.71 30.00 -2.78
CA PRO A 73 1.26 29.78 -2.72
C PRO A 73 0.83 28.33 -2.95
N GLN A 74 1.65 27.54 -3.65
CA GLN A 74 1.37 26.13 -3.92
C GLN A 74 2.00 25.19 -2.88
N TRP A 75 2.71 25.72 -1.88
CA TRP A 75 3.21 24.87 -0.79
C TRP A 75 2.04 24.30 0.00
N LYS A 76 2.08 22.99 0.23
CA LYS A 76 1.12 22.26 1.05
C LYS A 76 1.88 21.31 1.98
N LEU A 77 1.20 20.87 3.04
CA LEU A 77 1.69 19.75 3.84
C LEU A 77 1.81 18.50 2.99
N LEU A 78 2.87 17.74 3.22
CA LEU A 78 3.10 16.45 2.60
C LEU A 78 1.95 15.49 2.94
N ASP A 79 1.45 15.54 4.18
CA ASP A 79 0.21 14.88 4.60
C ASP A 79 -0.98 15.19 3.70
N THR A 80 -1.17 16.45 3.33
CA THR A 80 -2.26 16.85 2.43
C THR A 80 -2.06 16.25 1.04
N LYS A 81 -0.82 16.28 0.53
CA LYS A 81 -0.48 15.70 -0.77
C LYS A 81 -0.69 14.17 -0.79
N ILE A 82 -0.21 13.47 0.24
CA ILE A 82 -0.40 12.02 0.42
C ILE A 82 -1.89 11.68 0.43
N ARG A 83 -2.72 12.43 1.18
CA ARG A 83 -4.17 12.21 1.19
C ARG A 83 -4.81 12.48 -0.17
N GLU A 84 -4.44 13.58 -0.83
CA GLU A 84 -4.97 13.94 -2.16
C GLU A 84 -4.63 12.86 -3.20
N ASP A 85 -3.39 12.40 -3.25
CA ASP A 85 -2.94 11.39 -4.21
C ASP A 85 -3.50 10.00 -3.87
N GLY A 86 -3.46 9.61 -2.61
CA GLY A 86 -4.02 8.34 -2.15
C GLY A 86 -5.54 8.25 -2.35
N THR A 87 -6.28 9.35 -2.18
CA THR A 87 -7.73 9.39 -2.49
C THR A 87 -7.99 9.15 -3.98
N LYS A 88 -7.16 9.70 -4.89
CA LYS A 88 -7.29 9.43 -6.33
C LYS A 88 -7.07 7.95 -6.62
N VAL A 89 -6.03 7.35 -6.05
CA VAL A 89 -5.72 5.92 -6.21
C VAL A 89 -6.85 5.03 -5.68
N ASN A 90 -7.37 5.33 -4.48
CA ASN A 90 -8.54 4.64 -3.93
C ASN A 90 -9.73 4.66 -4.88
N ASN A 91 -10.06 5.83 -5.44
CA ASN A 91 -11.17 5.96 -6.38
C ASN A 91 -10.94 5.15 -7.66
N LEU A 92 -9.70 5.08 -8.16
CA LEU A 92 -9.34 4.25 -9.31
C LEU A 92 -9.56 2.77 -9.00
N ILE A 93 -9.11 2.27 -7.86
CA ILE A 93 -9.31 0.87 -7.44
C ILE A 93 -10.81 0.57 -7.29
N ILE A 94 -11.53 1.42 -6.55
CA ILE A 94 -12.98 1.29 -6.31
C ILE A 94 -13.77 1.22 -7.62
N THR A 95 -13.37 1.99 -8.62
CA THR A 95 -14.01 2.01 -9.94
C THR A 95 -13.64 0.78 -10.75
N ALA A 96 -12.35 0.47 -10.87
CA ALA A 96 -11.85 -0.64 -11.69
C ALA A 96 -12.30 -2.03 -11.19
N PHE A 97 -12.56 -2.16 -9.89
CA PHE A 97 -12.99 -3.41 -9.27
C PHE A 97 -14.46 -3.40 -8.83
N ASN A 98 -15.26 -2.42 -9.26
CA ASN A 98 -16.64 -2.26 -8.78
C ASN A 98 -17.51 -3.51 -8.98
N ASP A 99 -17.41 -4.15 -10.13
CA ASP A 99 -18.31 -5.24 -10.51
C ASP A 99 -17.74 -6.63 -10.17
N VAL A 100 -16.62 -6.69 -9.43
CA VAL A 100 -15.99 -7.96 -9.06
C VAL A 100 -16.82 -8.67 -7.99
N GLN A 101 -17.17 -9.92 -8.29
CA GLN A 101 -17.89 -10.83 -7.41
C GLN A 101 -16.97 -11.98 -6.98
N ARG A 102 -17.23 -12.56 -5.81
CA ARG A 102 -16.47 -13.73 -5.33
C ARG A 102 -16.82 -15.01 -6.09
N GLU A 103 -18.06 -15.10 -6.59
CA GLU A 103 -18.62 -16.31 -7.18
C GLU A 103 -18.53 -17.50 -6.20
N ASP A 104 -18.06 -18.65 -6.66
CA ASP A 104 -17.71 -19.84 -5.89
C ASP A 104 -16.28 -19.79 -5.32
N GLY A 105 -15.55 -18.68 -5.50
CA GLY A 105 -14.19 -18.52 -5.00
C GLY A 105 -14.07 -18.65 -3.49
N ILE A 106 -12.91 -19.10 -3.01
CA ILE A 106 -12.63 -19.39 -1.60
C ILE A 106 -12.76 -18.10 -0.77
N SER A 107 -13.49 -18.18 0.34
CA SER A 107 -13.66 -17.08 1.29
C SER A 107 -12.51 -16.97 2.31
N LEU A 108 -12.42 -15.85 3.05
CA LEU A 108 -11.33 -15.67 4.02
C LEU A 108 -11.40 -16.70 5.15
N HIS A 109 -12.59 -17.02 5.65
CA HIS A 109 -12.73 -18.03 6.70
C HIS A 109 -12.50 -19.45 6.17
N GLU A 110 -12.88 -19.76 4.92
CA GLU A 110 -12.51 -21.03 4.29
C GLU A 110 -10.99 -21.17 4.18
N ALA A 111 -10.31 -20.15 3.66
CA ALA A 111 -8.86 -20.18 3.48
C ALA A 111 -8.09 -20.28 4.82
N ASP A 112 -8.55 -19.61 5.87
CA ASP A 112 -8.01 -19.77 7.24
C ASP A 112 -8.22 -21.18 7.79
N LEU A 113 -9.40 -21.78 7.54
CA LEU A 113 -9.66 -23.16 7.94
C LEU A 113 -8.77 -24.15 7.18
N ILE A 114 -8.62 -23.98 5.86
CA ILE A 114 -7.74 -24.83 5.03
C ILE A 114 -6.31 -24.77 5.56
N SER A 115 -5.80 -23.56 5.87
CA SER A 115 -4.46 -23.41 6.46
C SER A 115 -4.32 -24.20 7.76
N LYS A 116 -5.33 -24.21 8.62
CA LYS A 116 -5.31 -24.92 9.92
C LYS A 116 -5.42 -26.43 9.77
N ILE A 117 -6.19 -26.89 8.79
CA ILE A 117 -6.32 -28.32 8.49
C ILE A 117 -5.00 -28.86 7.93
N ASP A 118 -4.36 -28.13 7.00
CA ASP A 118 -3.05 -28.52 6.45
C ASP A 118 -1.94 -28.61 7.52
N ASP A 119 -1.97 -27.71 8.52
CA ASP A 119 -1.02 -27.73 9.64
C ASP A 119 -1.27 -28.90 10.61
N HIS A 120 -2.47 -29.49 10.63
CA HIS A 120 -2.79 -30.68 11.41
C HIS A 120 -2.61 -31.93 10.56
N PHE A 121 -1.54 -32.67 10.87
CA PHE A 121 -1.04 -33.93 10.30
C PHE A 121 -2.03 -35.13 10.28
N PHE A 122 -3.35 -34.91 10.15
CA PHE A 122 -4.40 -35.93 10.16
C PHE A 122 -5.12 -35.93 8.81
N GLY A 123 -5.11 -37.09 8.16
CA GLY A 123 -5.60 -37.28 6.80
C GLY A 123 -7.02 -36.76 6.55
N TYR A 124 -7.21 -36.28 5.33
CA TYR A 124 -8.43 -35.72 4.75
C TYR A 124 -9.67 -36.61 4.97
N ASP A 125 -10.70 -36.09 5.66
CA ASP A 125 -12.04 -36.69 5.71
C ASP A 125 -13.00 -35.81 4.92
N SER A 126 -13.16 -36.18 3.65
CA SER A 126 -13.95 -35.43 2.67
C SER A 126 -15.38 -35.07 3.12
N SER A 127 -15.99 -35.79 4.05
CA SER A 127 -17.37 -35.52 4.49
C SER A 127 -17.44 -34.46 5.59
N ARG A 128 -16.59 -34.59 6.61
CA ARG A 128 -16.47 -33.64 7.73
C ARG A 128 -15.87 -32.32 7.27
N ASP A 129 -14.86 -32.37 6.41
CA ASP A 129 -14.15 -31.18 5.93
C ASP A 129 -15.07 -30.31 5.06
N ARG A 130 -15.94 -30.93 4.24
CA ARG A 130 -16.96 -30.19 3.46
C ARG A 130 -17.96 -29.45 4.33
N GLN A 131 -18.44 -30.05 5.42
CA GLN A 131 -19.35 -29.37 6.34
C GLN A 131 -18.66 -28.19 7.03
N LEU A 132 -17.44 -28.39 7.53
CA LEU A 132 -16.67 -27.34 8.20
C LEU A 132 -16.35 -26.17 7.26
N LEU A 133 -16.02 -26.45 6.00
CA LEU A 133 -15.81 -25.42 4.97
C LEU A 133 -17.09 -24.64 4.67
N ALA A 134 -18.24 -25.32 4.56
CA ALA A 134 -19.53 -24.63 4.37
C ALA A 134 -19.89 -23.73 5.57
N GLU A 135 -19.64 -24.19 6.80
CA GLU A 135 -19.81 -23.39 8.02
C GLU A 135 -18.82 -22.22 8.10
N ALA A 136 -17.60 -22.39 7.59
CA ALA A 136 -16.62 -21.32 7.50
C ALA A 136 -17.07 -20.25 6.49
N ARG A 137 -17.46 -20.66 5.28
CA ARG A 137 -17.96 -19.77 4.22
C ARG A 137 -19.16 -18.94 4.67
N ALA A 138 -20.06 -19.54 5.44
CA ALA A 138 -21.24 -18.87 5.96
C ALA A 138 -20.93 -17.67 6.89
N LYS A 139 -19.69 -17.51 7.35
CA LYS A 139 -19.23 -16.36 8.15
C LYS A 139 -18.88 -15.15 7.29
N ASP A 140 -18.55 -15.34 6.01
CA ASP A 140 -18.23 -14.26 5.06
C ASP A 140 -19.51 -13.84 4.32
N VAL A 141 -20.36 -13.11 5.05
CA VAL A 141 -21.71 -12.68 4.65
C VAL A 141 -21.73 -11.51 3.67
N GLU A 142 -20.61 -10.83 3.50
CA GLU A 142 -20.47 -9.67 2.63
C GLU A 142 -20.70 -10.04 1.17
N THR A 143 -21.56 -9.25 0.51
CA THR A 143 -21.91 -9.48 -0.91
C THR A 143 -21.01 -8.69 -1.85
N HIS A 144 -20.32 -7.68 -1.33
CA HIS A 144 -19.35 -6.89 -2.05
C HIS A 144 -18.08 -6.68 -1.22
N TRP A 145 -16.92 -6.78 -1.86
CA TRP A 145 -15.62 -6.62 -1.20
C TRP A 145 -15.44 -5.31 -0.42
N LYS A 146 -16.21 -4.26 -0.74
CA LYS A 146 -16.20 -2.95 -0.04
C LYS A 146 -16.83 -3.01 1.36
N GLU A 147 -17.67 -4.01 1.61
CA GLU A 147 -18.39 -4.19 2.87
C GLU A 147 -17.53 -4.89 3.92
N ILE A 148 -16.42 -5.52 3.50
CA ILE A 148 -15.53 -6.25 4.37
C ILE A 148 -14.91 -5.29 5.39
N SER A 149 -15.10 -5.59 6.67
CA SER A 149 -14.61 -4.72 7.72
C SER A 149 -13.08 -4.68 7.78
N ALA A 150 -12.53 -3.53 8.18
CA ALA A 150 -11.09 -3.40 8.42
C ALA A 150 -10.58 -4.42 9.45
N HIS A 151 -11.40 -4.77 10.45
CA HIS A 151 -11.08 -5.80 11.45
C HIS A 151 -10.96 -7.19 10.82
N THR A 152 -11.84 -7.53 9.87
CA THR A 152 -11.77 -8.80 9.13
C THR A 152 -10.50 -8.86 8.29
N LEU A 153 -10.21 -7.80 7.53
CA LEU A 153 -8.99 -7.73 6.70
C LEU A 153 -7.73 -7.86 7.57
N GLU A 154 -7.67 -7.12 8.67
CA GLU A 154 -6.57 -7.14 9.64
C GLU A 154 -6.45 -8.48 10.37
N LYS A 155 -7.55 -9.20 10.62
CA LYS A 155 -7.50 -10.54 11.22
C LYS A 155 -6.85 -11.56 10.29
N PHE A 156 -7.13 -11.50 9.00
CA PHE A 156 -6.71 -12.50 8.01
C PHE A 156 -5.47 -12.08 7.20
N TRP A 157 -4.87 -10.94 7.55
CA TRP A 157 -3.86 -10.30 6.72
C TRP A 157 -2.59 -11.15 6.51
N LEU A 158 -2.07 -11.81 7.54
CA LEU A 158 -0.83 -12.61 7.42
C LEU A 158 -1.09 -14.09 7.11
N SER A 159 -2.17 -14.66 7.64
CA SER A 159 -2.44 -16.10 7.56
C SER A 159 -3.09 -16.52 6.25
N THR A 160 -3.85 -15.63 5.60
CA THR A 160 -4.73 -16.00 4.48
C THR A 160 -4.27 -15.44 3.13
N ILE A 161 -3.69 -14.23 3.13
CA ILE A 161 -3.27 -13.54 1.90
C ILE A 161 -2.31 -14.37 1.07
N SER A 162 -1.43 -15.14 1.71
CA SER A 162 -0.25 -15.65 1.02
C SER A 162 -0.36 -17.08 0.51
N PHE A 163 -1.40 -17.86 0.86
CA PHE A 163 -1.31 -19.32 0.66
C PHE A 163 -2.58 -20.10 0.30
N ARG A 164 -3.81 -19.58 0.45
CA ARG A 164 -5.01 -20.45 0.36
C ARG A 164 -6.24 -19.87 -0.34
N LEU A 165 -6.15 -18.67 -0.92
CA LEU A 165 -7.18 -18.17 -1.84
C LEU A 165 -6.97 -18.75 -3.24
N ASP A 166 -8.05 -19.13 -3.89
CA ASP A 166 -8.05 -19.44 -5.32
C ASP A 166 -8.09 -18.15 -6.16
N HIS A 167 -7.99 -18.26 -7.50
CA HIS A 167 -7.94 -17.09 -8.38
C HIS A 167 -9.19 -16.18 -8.23
N LYS A 168 -10.37 -16.74 -7.99
CA LYS A 168 -11.62 -15.99 -7.79
C LYS A 168 -11.65 -15.28 -6.45
N GLY A 169 -11.34 -15.99 -5.36
CA GLY A 169 -11.25 -15.42 -4.02
C GLY A 169 -10.21 -14.31 -3.98
N TRP A 170 -9.03 -14.55 -4.57
CA TRP A 170 -7.97 -13.56 -4.68
C TRP A 170 -8.47 -12.31 -5.41
N LYS A 171 -9.05 -12.46 -6.62
CA LYS A 171 -9.59 -11.34 -7.42
C LYS A 171 -10.61 -10.50 -6.65
N TYR A 172 -11.42 -11.15 -5.83
CA TYR A 172 -12.41 -10.51 -4.98
C TYR A 172 -11.80 -9.75 -3.78
N TYR A 173 -10.82 -10.32 -3.08
CA TYR A 173 -10.25 -9.72 -1.87
C TYR A 173 -9.13 -8.72 -2.12
N LEU A 174 -8.40 -8.79 -3.24
CA LEU A 174 -7.36 -7.82 -3.59
C LEU A 174 -7.82 -6.36 -3.44
N PRO A 175 -8.89 -5.90 -4.12
CA PRO A 175 -9.27 -4.50 -4.03
C PRO A 175 -9.62 -4.06 -2.61
N ALA A 176 -10.14 -4.96 -1.77
CA ALA A 176 -10.37 -4.67 -0.36
C ALA A 176 -9.05 -4.42 0.38
N TYR A 177 -8.05 -5.29 0.18
CA TYR A 177 -6.73 -5.13 0.80
C TYR A 177 -5.96 -3.92 0.28
N LEU A 178 -6.02 -3.62 -1.02
CA LEU A 178 -5.40 -2.41 -1.59
C LEU A 178 -5.99 -1.14 -0.98
N VAL A 179 -7.32 -1.04 -0.91
CA VAL A 179 -7.99 0.13 -0.34
C VAL A 179 -7.74 0.23 1.17
N TRP A 180 -7.78 -0.89 1.88
CA TRP A 180 -7.55 -0.93 3.32
C TRP A 180 -6.12 -0.51 3.69
N SER A 181 -5.10 -1.08 3.04
CA SER A 181 -3.70 -0.74 3.33
C SER A 181 -3.39 0.71 2.94
N LEU A 182 -3.93 1.18 1.81
CA LEU A 182 -3.80 2.57 1.39
C LEU A 182 -4.45 3.53 2.40
N ASN A 183 -5.67 3.22 2.88
CA ASN A 183 -6.33 4.02 3.90
C ASN A 183 -5.57 4.04 5.22
N LYS A 184 -5.06 2.88 5.68
CA LYS A 184 -4.19 2.82 6.86
C LYS A 184 -3.00 3.77 6.69
N TYR A 185 -2.33 3.75 5.55
CA TYR A 185 -1.21 4.66 5.29
C TYR A 185 -1.60 6.14 5.25
N ILE A 186 -2.70 6.48 4.56
CA ILE A 186 -3.20 7.85 4.40
C ILE A 186 -3.55 8.49 5.76
N TYR A 187 -4.14 7.71 6.66
CA TYR A 187 -4.65 8.19 7.94
C TYR A 187 -3.70 7.95 9.11
N ASN A 188 -2.71 7.05 8.97
CA ASN A 188 -1.66 6.86 9.97
C ASN A 188 -0.48 7.81 9.68
N HIS A 189 0.00 8.48 10.72
CA HIS A 189 1.20 9.32 10.63
C HIS A 189 2.52 8.53 10.66
N TRP A 190 2.43 7.21 10.86
CA TRP A 190 3.55 6.30 11.04
C TRP A 190 3.52 5.20 9.99
N PRO A 191 4.68 4.73 9.51
CA PRO A 191 4.75 3.57 8.62
C PRO A 191 4.09 2.36 9.30
N ASP A 192 3.27 1.65 8.54
CA ASP A 192 2.62 0.40 8.96
C ASP A 192 3.00 -0.68 7.93
N GLU A 193 3.36 -1.87 8.39
CA GLU A 193 3.84 -2.96 7.53
C GLU A 193 2.75 -3.44 6.56
N CYS A 194 1.48 -3.15 6.86
CA CYS A 194 0.31 -3.52 6.06
C CYS A 194 0.42 -3.18 4.56
N PHE A 195 0.98 -2.02 4.20
CA PHE A 195 1.12 -1.65 2.78
C PHE A 195 2.13 -2.55 2.07
N ILE A 196 3.31 -2.73 2.68
CA ILE A 196 4.39 -3.55 2.15
C ILE A 196 3.96 -5.01 2.09
N ASP A 197 3.28 -5.52 3.11
CA ASP A 197 2.81 -6.89 3.13
C ASP A 197 1.80 -7.16 2.02
N VAL A 198 0.91 -6.21 1.71
CA VAL A 198 0.00 -6.35 0.56
C VAL A 198 0.79 -6.37 -0.75
N VAL A 199 1.76 -5.48 -0.92
CA VAL A 199 2.60 -5.44 -2.13
C VAL A 199 3.38 -6.75 -2.29
N ASP A 200 4.10 -7.17 -1.25
CA ASP A 200 4.97 -8.32 -1.31
C ASP A 200 4.17 -9.60 -1.46
N ASN A 201 3.08 -9.79 -0.70
CA ASN A 201 2.36 -11.05 -0.69
C ASN A 201 1.34 -11.19 -1.83
N PHE A 202 0.65 -10.13 -2.24
CA PHE A 202 -0.24 -10.22 -3.41
C PHE A 202 0.55 -10.07 -4.71
N LEU A 203 1.36 -9.03 -4.85
CA LEU A 203 1.81 -8.60 -6.18
C LEU A 203 3.19 -9.14 -6.55
N LEU A 204 4.09 -9.33 -5.59
CA LEU A 204 5.51 -9.59 -5.88
C LEU A 204 6.01 -10.98 -5.48
N LYS A 205 5.23 -11.75 -4.71
CA LYS A 205 5.59 -13.10 -4.31
C LYS A 205 5.34 -14.07 -5.45
N ASP A 206 6.40 -14.73 -5.91
CA ASP A 206 6.25 -15.91 -6.75
C ASP A 206 5.63 -17.01 -5.87
N THR A 207 4.39 -17.39 -6.17
CA THR A 207 3.68 -18.52 -5.53
C THR A 207 4.28 -19.84 -6.03
N HIS A 208 5.55 -20.06 -5.73
CA HIS A 208 6.23 -21.33 -5.89
C HIS A 208 6.67 -21.85 -4.53
N TYR A 209 5.71 -21.98 -3.62
CA TYR A 209 5.94 -22.84 -2.46
C TYR A 209 5.74 -24.29 -2.91
N PRO A 210 6.77 -25.15 -2.82
CA PRO A 210 6.53 -26.58 -2.92
C PRO A 210 5.67 -26.96 -1.72
N LEU A 211 4.41 -27.28 -1.95
CA LEU A 211 3.73 -28.22 -1.07
C LEU A 211 4.57 -29.49 -1.18
N ASN A 212 5.29 -29.86 -0.11
CA ASN A 212 6.01 -31.13 -0.05
C ASN A 212 5.07 -32.35 -0.04
N TYR A 213 3.78 -32.16 -0.34
CA TYR A 213 2.76 -33.18 -0.35
C TYR A 213 1.84 -32.96 -1.53
N GLU A 214 1.69 -34.04 -2.31
CA GLU A 214 0.76 -34.22 -3.42
C GLU A 214 -0.68 -34.05 -2.92
N ILE A 215 -1.15 -32.81 -2.78
CA ILE A 215 -2.58 -32.51 -2.80
C ILE A 215 -2.92 -32.33 -4.28
N GLU A 216 -3.34 -33.41 -4.93
CA GLU A 216 -3.59 -33.49 -6.38
C GLU A 216 -4.68 -32.51 -6.87
N ASP A 217 -5.43 -31.85 -5.98
CA ASP A 217 -6.61 -31.05 -6.33
C ASP A 217 -6.50 -29.52 -6.07
N PHE A 218 -5.40 -29.02 -5.46
CA PHE A 218 -5.17 -27.58 -5.40
C PHE A 218 -4.32 -27.16 -6.59
N GLU A 219 -4.97 -26.78 -7.70
CA GLU A 219 -4.30 -26.25 -8.88
C GLU A 219 -3.32 -25.13 -8.46
N ARG A 220 -2.05 -25.36 -8.76
CA ARG A 220 -0.93 -24.46 -8.47
C ARG A 220 -1.05 -23.21 -9.33
N PHE A 221 -1.79 -22.20 -8.88
CA PHE A 221 -1.91 -20.95 -9.63
C PHE A 221 -0.69 -20.05 -9.47
N SER A 222 -0.09 -19.69 -10.59
CA SER A 222 0.99 -18.71 -10.67
C SER A 222 0.44 -17.28 -10.60
N ARG A 223 1.23 -16.34 -10.07
CA ARG A 223 0.96 -14.90 -10.13
C ARG A 223 0.56 -14.46 -11.55
N ASP A 224 1.26 -14.97 -12.56
CA ASP A 224 1.09 -14.53 -13.94
C ASP A 224 -0.26 -14.96 -14.53
N GLU A 225 -0.76 -16.15 -14.15
CA GLU A 225 -2.12 -16.59 -14.50
C GLU A 225 -3.18 -15.71 -13.84
N TYR A 226 -2.97 -15.28 -12.59
CA TYR A 226 -3.86 -14.33 -11.94
C TYR A 226 -3.91 -13.00 -12.68
N LEU A 227 -2.73 -12.41 -12.96
CA LEU A 227 -2.62 -11.13 -13.63
C LEU A 227 -3.25 -11.17 -15.03
N ALA A 228 -3.22 -12.32 -15.70
CA ALA A 228 -3.88 -12.53 -16.98
C ALA A 228 -5.42 -12.47 -16.90
N THR A 229 -6.03 -12.67 -15.73
CA THR A 229 -7.49 -12.58 -15.54
C THR A 229 -8.01 -11.15 -15.31
N LEU A 230 -7.10 -10.18 -15.18
CA LEU A 230 -7.43 -8.79 -14.90
C LEU A 230 -7.65 -7.98 -16.17
N PHE A 231 -8.65 -7.08 -16.12
CA PHE A 231 -8.85 -6.10 -17.17
C PHE A 231 -7.80 -5.00 -17.11
N SER A 232 -7.57 -4.31 -18.25
CA SER A 232 -6.59 -3.21 -18.34
C SER A 232 -6.80 -2.11 -17.30
N GLN A 233 -8.06 -1.79 -16.98
CA GLN A 233 -8.39 -0.79 -15.95
C GLN A 233 -7.97 -1.25 -14.54
N GLN A 234 -8.08 -2.55 -14.25
CA GLN A 234 -7.67 -3.15 -12.97
C GLN A 234 -6.15 -3.14 -12.82
N LEU A 235 -5.43 -3.56 -13.87
CA LEU A 235 -3.96 -3.49 -13.92
C LEU A 235 -3.46 -2.05 -13.79
N SER A 236 -4.10 -1.10 -14.48
CA SER A 236 -3.80 0.33 -14.36
C SER A 236 -3.97 0.81 -12.91
N ALA A 237 -5.07 0.46 -12.24
CA ALA A 237 -5.31 0.83 -10.84
C ALA A 237 -4.23 0.25 -9.90
N ILE A 238 -3.84 -1.02 -10.10
CA ILE A 238 -2.74 -1.66 -9.35
C ILE A 238 -1.42 -0.92 -9.59
N CYS A 239 -1.10 -0.57 -10.83
CA CYS A 239 0.12 0.16 -11.16
C CYS A 239 0.14 1.55 -10.49
N GLN A 240 -1.01 2.25 -10.41
CA GLN A 240 -1.10 3.53 -9.70
C GLN A 240 -0.92 3.37 -8.18
N PHE A 241 -1.45 2.29 -7.59
CA PHE A 241 -1.21 1.93 -6.19
C PHE A 241 0.29 1.67 -5.92
N LEU A 242 0.94 0.92 -6.79
CA LEU A 242 2.36 0.63 -6.68
C LEU A 242 3.24 1.89 -6.83
N ARG A 243 2.88 2.81 -7.74
CA ARG A 243 3.54 4.11 -7.88
C ARG A 243 3.38 4.98 -6.65
N PHE A 244 2.21 4.95 -6.02
CA PHE A 244 1.99 5.63 -4.75
C PHE A 244 2.98 5.11 -3.69
N GLY A 245 3.13 3.78 -3.57
CA GLY A 245 4.12 3.17 -2.69
C GLY A 245 5.55 3.63 -3.00
N LEU A 246 5.99 3.56 -4.25
CA LEU A 246 7.32 4.05 -4.65
C LEU A 246 7.54 5.54 -4.35
N THR A 247 6.47 6.33 -4.26
CA THR A 247 6.57 7.78 -4.01
C THR A 247 6.62 8.11 -2.53
N TYR A 248 5.91 7.36 -1.69
CA TYR A 248 5.64 7.76 -0.30
C TYR A 248 6.11 6.73 0.74
N GLU A 249 6.26 5.46 0.38
CA GLU A 249 6.53 4.35 1.32
C GLU A 249 7.99 3.92 1.41
N CYS A 250 8.34 3.34 2.56
CA CYS A 250 9.63 2.70 2.80
C CYS A 250 9.68 1.31 2.22
N ILE A 251 10.02 1.25 0.94
CA ILE A 251 10.21 0.01 0.21
C ILE A 251 11.70 -0.26 0.06
N ASP A 252 12.16 -1.46 0.43
CA ASP A 252 13.55 -1.86 0.24
C ASP A 252 13.92 -1.94 -1.26
N GLU A 253 15.21 -1.86 -1.59
CA GLU A 253 15.67 -1.81 -2.98
C GLU A 253 15.24 -3.01 -3.82
N VAL A 254 15.14 -4.20 -3.23
CA VAL A 254 14.75 -5.43 -3.93
C VAL A 254 13.28 -5.33 -4.33
N SER A 255 12.41 -4.96 -3.39
CA SER A 255 10.98 -4.79 -3.62
C SER A 255 10.71 -3.62 -4.58
N GLN A 256 11.43 -2.49 -4.46
CA GLN A 256 11.34 -1.40 -5.43
C GLN A 256 11.65 -1.85 -6.86
N LYS A 257 12.69 -2.67 -7.05
CA LYS A 257 13.05 -3.20 -8.37
C LYS A 257 11.94 -4.09 -8.93
N LYS A 258 11.38 -4.97 -8.10
CA LYS A 258 10.26 -5.83 -8.50
C LYS A 258 9.02 -5.01 -8.88
N ILE A 259 8.69 -3.97 -8.11
CA ILE A 259 7.59 -3.05 -8.42
C ILE A 259 7.81 -2.34 -9.76
N LYS A 260 9.02 -1.80 -9.99
CA LYS A 260 9.35 -1.11 -11.25
C LYS A 260 9.22 -2.04 -12.46
N ASN A 261 9.66 -3.29 -12.33
CA ASN A 261 9.48 -4.30 -13.37
C ASN A 261 8.00 -4.62 -13.61
N PHE A 262 7.24 -4.85 -12.53
CA PHE A 262 5.79 -5.07 -12.63
C PHE A 262 5.10 -3.93 -13.39
N ILE A 263 5.39 -2.69 -13.03
CA ILE A 263 4.81 -1.52 -13.68
C ILE A 263 5.18 -1.49 -15.18
N GLN A 264 6.43 -1.81 -15.52
CA GLN A 264 6.89 -1.85 -16.90
C GLN A 264 6.17 -2.92 -17.75
N ASP A 265 5.87 -4.06 -17.14
CA ASP A 265 5.26 -5.20 -17.82
C ASP A 265 3.74 -5.05 -17.95
N TYR A 266 3.07 -4.43 -16.97
CA TYR A 266 1.61 -4.45 -16.84
C TYR A 266 0.90 -3.10 -16.93
N ASP A 267 1.60 -1.96 -16.98
CA ASP A 267 0.92 -0.68 -17.15
C ASP A 267 0.46 -0.47 -18.60
N PRO A 268 -0.85 -0.46 -18.86
CA PRO A 268 -1.36 -0.26 -20.22
C PRO A 268 -1.03 1.13 -20.80
N ASN A 269 -0.68 2.11 -19.96
CA ASN A 269 -0.40 3.49 -20.40
C ASN A 269 1.07 3.73 -20.78
N LEU A 270 1.99 2.82 -20.44
CA LEU A 270 3.41 2.96 -20.77
C LEU A 270 3.72 2.59 -22.23
N ASN A 271 2.93 1.69 -22.82
CA ASN A 271 3.14 1.22 -24.20
C ASN A 271 2.24 1.95 -25.23
N SER A 272 1.51 2.98 -24.80
CA SER A 272 0.56 3.75 -25.63
C SER A 272 1.08 5.13 -26.07
N SER A 273 2.38 5.40 -25.93
CA SER A 273 3.04 6.67 -26.27
C SER A 273 4.12 6.49 -27.33
#